data_AF-A0A3P3Q6W6-F1
#
_entry.id   AF-A0A3P3Q6W6-F1
#
_cell.length_a   1.000
_cell.length_b   1.000
_cell.length_c   1.000
_cell.angle_alpha   90.00
_cell.angle_beta   90.00
_cell.angle_gamma   90.00
#
_symmetry.space_group_name_H-M   'P 1'
#
loop_
_entity.id
_entity.type
_entity.pdbx_description
1 polymer ?
#
loop_
_entity_poly.entity_id
_entity_poly.type
_entity_poly.pdbx_seq_one_letter_code
_entity_poly.pdbx_strand_id
1 'polypeptide(L)'
;MTPEQLKSSILQYAIQGKLVEQRAEEGTGEELYRKILVEKQRLIKDGKIKKEKILPDISEEEAPFDIPESWKWVRLGNIIQLSKGEKKENIQYKYLEARYLRGNISPKIHCEGEYVSKGTNVILVDGENSGEVFELKEEGYLGSTFKILSIPESMDRKYIINFLEYKRKELRENKKGAAIPHLNKELLFNYPLPIPPLEEQKRIVNKIEELFPYVEKYALNYEKLEKLNAGFPDNMKKSILEYAIQGKLVEQRAEEGTGEELYKKIQAEKQRLIKEGKIKKEKVLPEINDDEIPFDIPDSWKWTRWGELSFSIQYGYNAPAKTNGRIKMVRITDIQNGMINWDNVPFCDIDEKDIDKYKLAENDILFARTGGTVGKSYIVRDILEESIYAGYLIRTRYSNMLNPLYLYYFMQTNLYWNQLRAGTISTAQPNCNGQTLSKMLIPLPPIIEQQRIVSRVEELLQYINIIKQL
;
A
#
# COMPACT_ATOMS: atom_id res chain seq x y z
N MET A 1 19.30 4.31 -0.70
CA MET A 1 19.31 4.31 -2.17
C MET A 1 18.30 3.30 -2.67
N THR A 2 17.30 3.71 -3.46
CA THR A 2 16.27 2.80 -3.99
C THR A 2 16.84 1.90 -5.09
N PRO A 3 16.16 0.79 -5.45
CA PRO A 3 16.57 -0.05 -6.58
C PRO A 3 16.69 0.72 -7.91
N GLU A 4 15.78 1.66 -8.17
CA GLU A 4 15.80 2.50 -9.37
C GLU A 4 17.01 3.44 -9.38
N GLN A 5 17.37 4.00 -8.22
CA GLN A 5 18.57 4.83 -8.08
C GLN A 5 19.83 4.00 -8.35
N LEU A 6 19.93 2.78 -7.82
CA LEU A 6 21.05 1.87 -8.09
C LEU A 6 21.14 1.52 -9.58
N LYS A 7 20.01 1.18 -10.22
CA LYS A 7 19.94 0.92 -11.67
C LYS A 7 20.47 2.12 -12.47
N SER A 8 20.01 3.32 -12.12
CA SER A 8 20.44 4.56 -12.76
C SER A 8 21.93 4.83 -12.58
N SER A 9 22.49 4.59 -11.39
CA SER A 9 23.93 4.73 -11.13
C SER A 9 24.78 3.76 -11.94
N ILE A 10 24.36 2.49 -12.07
CA ILE A 10 25.07 1.50 -12.91
C ILE A 10 25.12 1.98 -14.36
N LEU A 11 23.98 2.41 -14.91
CA LEU A 11 23.91 2.92 -16.27
C LEU A 11 24.71 4.23 -16.46
N GLN A 12 24.75 5.10 -15.43
CA GLN A 12 25.58 6.29 -15.45
C GLN A 12 27.07 5.94 -15.52
N TYR A 13 27.51 4.97 -14.71
CA TYR A 13 28.92 4.54 -14.71
C TYR A 13 29.30 3.87 -16.03
N ALA A 14 28.35 3.15 -16.66
CA ALA A 14 28.52 2.58 -17.99
C ALA A 14 28.83 3.66 -19.02
N ILE A 15 28.06 4.75 -19.08
CA ILE A 15 28.24 5.80 -20.08
C ILE A 15 29.39 6.78 -19.76
N GLN A 16 29.94 6.70 -18.56
CA GLN A 16 31.11 7.48 -18.14
C GLN A 16 32.44 6.74 -18.36
N GLY A 17 32.41 5.50 -18.89
CA GLY A 17 33.60 4.67 -19.03
C GLY A 17 34.22 4.22 -17.71
N LYS A 18 33.40 4.17 -16.64
CA LYS A 18 33.82 3.80 -15.28
C LYS A 18 33.40 2.39 -14.88
N LEU A 19 32.59 1.72 -15.70
CA LEU A 19 32.06 0.39 -15.37
C LEU A 19 33.03 -0.75 -15.66
N VAL A 20 33.94 -0.56 -16.63
CA VAL A 20 34.97 -1.52 -17.03
C VAL A 20 36.29 -0.79 -17.27
N GLU A 21 37.39 -1.52 -17.25
CA GLU A 21 38.73 -0.99 -17.54
C GLU A 21 38.89 -0.58 -19.01
N GLN A 22 39.68 0.45 -19.26
CA GLN A 22 40.05 0.93 -20.60
C GLN A 22 41.17 0.05 -21.19
N ARG A 23 41.07 -0.33 -22.47
CA ARG A 23 42.05 -1.21 -23.14
C ARG A 23 42.46 -0.61 -24.50
N ALA A 24 43.73 -0.23 -24.61
CA ALA A 24 44.24 0.49 -25.79
C ALA A 24 44.18 -0.36 -27.07
N GLU A 25 44.28 -1.69 -26.95
CA GLU A 25 44.22 -2.64 -28.07
C GLU A 25 42.82 -2.75 -28.70
N GLU A 26 41.77 -2.23 -28.06
CA GLU A 26 40.39 -2.28 -28.57
C GLU A 26 40.08 -1.15 -29.57
N GLY A 27 41.01 -0.20 -29.75
CA GLY A 27 40.90 0.94 -30.65
C GLY A 27 40.31 2.18 -29.99
N THR A 28 39.73 3.07 -30.80
CA THR A 28 39.10 4.32 -30.30
C THR A 28 37.66 4.52 -30.79
N GLY A 29 36.89 5.34 -30.07
CA GLY A 29 35.58 5.82 -30.47
C GLY A 29 35.61 6.61 -31.79
N GLU A 30 36.72 7.30 -32.08
CA GLU A 30 36.94 8.00 -33.36
C GLU A 30 37.04 7.01 -34.53
N GLU A 31 37.82 5.93 -34.38
CA GLU A 31 37.90 4.88 -35.38
C GLU A 31 36.55 4.20 -35.62
N LEU A 32 35.80 3.93 -34.53
CA LEU A 32 34.46 3.38 -34.63
C LEU A 32 33.50 4.33 -35.34
N TYR A 33 33.54 5.63 -35.02
CA TYR A 33 32.68 6.61 -35.67
C TYR A 33 32.90 6.69 -37.17
N ARG A 34 34.17 6.62 -37.62
CA ARG A 34 34.48 6.56 -39.06
C ARG A 34 33.87 5.33 -39.74
N LYS A 35 33.91 4.16 -39.09
CA LYS A 35 33.26 2.94 -39.59
C LYS A 35 31.75 3.14 -39.74
N ILE A 36 31.10 3.76 -38.75
CA ILE A 36 29.68 4.08 -38.78
C ILE A 36 29.33 5.01 -39.95
N LEU A 37 30.15 6.04 -40.19
CA LEU A 37 29.94 6.96 -41.32
C LEU A 37 30.04 6.24 -42.67
N VAL A 38 31.02 5.35 -42.85
CA VAL A 38 31.17 4.53 -44.06
C VAL A 38 29.99 3.59 -44.24
N GLU A 39 29.57 2.90 -43.17
CA GLU A 39 28.41 2.01 -43.18
C GLU A 39 27.13 2.77 -43.58
N LYS A 40 26.89 3.94 -42.98
CA LYS A 40 25.75 4.79 -43.33
C LYS A 40 25.78 5.24 -44.78
N GLN A 41 26.92 5.68 -45.30
CA GLN A 41 27.05 6.06 -46.71
C GLN A 41 26.70 4.89 -47.65
N ARG A 42 27.15 3.67 -47.33
CA ARG A 42 26.80 2.46 -48.07
C ARG A 42 25.29 2.20 -48.01
N LEU A 43 24.68 2.22 -46.84
CA LEU A 43 23.24 1.99 -46.67
C LEU A 43 22.38 3.06 -47.39
N ILE A 44 22.85 4.31 -47.45
CA ILE A 44 22.21 5.38 -48.23
C ILE A 44 22.30 5.07 -49.73
N LYS A 45 23.49 4.66 -50.21
CA LYS A 45 23.71 4.28 -51.60
C LYS A 45 22.84 3.08 -52.02
N ASP A 46 22.67 2.12 -51.11
CA ASP A 46 21.84 0.94 -51.29
C ASP A 46 20.33 1.22 -51.12
N GLY A 47 19.94 2.47 -50.83
CA GLY A 47 18.53 2.88 -50.66
C GLY A 47 17.85 2.32 -49.40
N LYS A 48 18.62 1.71 -48.49
CA LYS A 48 18.10 1.11 -47.25
C LYS A 48 17.75 2.15 -46.20
N ILE A 49 18.44 3.28 -46.20
CA ILE A 49 18.19 4.40 -45.29
C ILE A 49 18.15 5.72 -46.03
N LYS A 50 17.45 6.71 -45.45
CA LYS A 50 17.39 8.07 -46.01
C LYS A 50 18.64 8.86 -45.65
N LYS A 51 19.06 9.74 -46.57
CA LYS A 51 20.12 10.71 -46.31
C LYS A 51 19.60 11.80 -45.37
N GLU A 52 20.24 11.93 -44.22
CA GLU A 52 19.97 12.96 -43.23
C GLU A 52 21.16 13.93 -43.12
N LYS A 53 20.90 15.15 -42.63
CA LYS A 53 21.95 16.13 -42.37
C LYS A 53 22.76 15.66 -41.15
N ILE A 54 24.07 15.59 -41.29
CA ILE A 54 24.97 15.32 -40.16
C ILE A 54 24.85 16.48 -39.16
N LEU A 55 24.56 16.15 -37.91
CA LEU A 55 24.52 17.10 -36.80
C LEU A 55 25.96 17.49 -36.42
N PRO A 56 26.19 18.74 -35.95
CA PRO A 56 27.51 19.20 -35.57
C PRO A 56 28.12 18.35 -34.45
N ASP A 57 29.45 18.34 -34.40
CA ASP A 57 30.20 17.75 -33.29
C ASP A 57 29.85 18.45 -31.97
N ILE A 58 30.07 17.73 -30.87
CA ILE A 58 29.79 18.20 -29.52
C ILE A 58 30.98 19.00 -29.04
N SER A 59 30.76 20.25 -28.62
CA SER A 59 31.82 21.08 -28.05
C SER A 59 32.19 20.62 -26.63
N GLU A 60 33.35 21.07 -26.13
CA GLU A 60 33.75 20.81 -24.75
C GLU A 60 32.74 21.38 -23.72
N GLU A 61 32.11 22.52 -24.04
CA GLU A 61 31.09 23.14 -23.19
C GLU A 61 29.76 22.36 -23.17
N GLU A 62 29.49 21.58 -24.22
CA GLU A 62 28.29 20.73 -24.31
C GLU A 62 28.50 19.33 -23.72
N ALA A 63 29.75 18.95 -23.44
CA ALA A 63 30.06 17.65 -22.84
C ALA A 63 29.53 17.60 -21.39
N PRO A 64 28.63 16.66 -21.06
CA PRO A 64 28.00 16.64 -19.74
C PRO A 64 28.94 16.19 -18.61
N PHE A 65 30.04 15.52 -18.96
CA PHE A 65 31.07 15.01 -18.05
C PHE A 65 32.31 14.56 -18.84
N ASP A 66 33.41 14.33 -18.13
CA ASP A 66 34.64 13.78 -18.69
C ASP A 66 34.47 12.31 -19.10
N ILE A 67 35.01 11.95 -20.26
CA ILE A 67 35.06 10.58 -20.79
C ILE A 67 36.52 10.15 -20.97
N PRO A 68 36.80 8.83 -21.02
CA PRO A 68 38.13 8.33 -21.35
C PRO A 68 38.66 8.89 -22.68
N GLU A 69 39.97 9.08 -22.80
CA GLU A 69 40.62 9.58 -24.02
C GLU A 69 40.37 8.69 -25.25
N SER A 70 40.16 7.39 -25.03
CA SER A 70 39.80 6.42 -26.07
C SER A 70 38.40 6.61 -26.63
N TRP A 71 37.53 7.40 -25.99
CA TRP A 71 36.13 7.56 -26.36
C TRP A 71 35.90 8.82 -27.20
N LYS A 72 34.74 8.90 -27.87
CA LYS A 72 34.34 10.09 -28.61
C LYS A 72 32.92 10.52 -28.24
N TRP A 73 32.69 11.83 -28.10
CA TRP A 73 31.34 12.39 -28.04
C TRP A 73 30.73 12.50 -29.44
N VAL A 74 29.52 11.98 -29.62
CA VAL A 74 28.76 12.07 -30.87
C VAL A 74 27.29 12.37 -30.58
N ARG A 75 26.64 13.17 -31.43
CA ARG A 75 25.20 13.39 -31.34
C ARG A 75 24.45 12.09 -31.62
N LEU A 76 23.51 11.70 -30.77
CA LEU A 76 22.77 10.44 -30.93
C LEU A 76 22.11 10.32 -32.31
N GLY A 77 21.60 11.42 -32.88
CA GLY A 77 21.02 11.46 -34.23
C GLY A 77 22.01 11.16 -35.36
N ASN A 78 23.32 11.32 -35.14
CA ASN A 78 24.34 10.87 -36.08
C ASN A 78 24.56 9.36 -36.02
N ILE A 79 24.02 8.65 -35.03
CA ILE A 79 24.11 7.20 -34.87
C ILE A 79 22.79 6.52 -35.24
N ILE A 80 21.68 6.89 -34.60
CA ILE A 80 20.38 6.21 -34.78
C ILE A 80 19.55 6.81 -35.91
N GLN A 81 18.52 6.09 -36.37
CA GLN A 81 17.46 6.63 -37.22
C GLN A 81 16.08 6.12 -36.81
N LEU A 82 15.06 6.96 -37.03
CA LEU A 82 13.66 6.60 -36.78
C LEU A 82 12.91 6.43 -38.10
N SER A 83 12.34 5.24 -38.33
CA SER A 83 11.61 4.93 -39.56
C SER A 83 10.28 4.22 -39.29
N LYS A 84 9.50 4.06 -40.35
CA LYS A 84 8.22 3.35 -40.36
C LYS A 84 8.43 1.92 -40.86
N GLY A 85 7.50 1.02 -40.52
CA GLY A 85 7.48 -0.33 -41.08
C GLY A 85 7.11 -0.37 -42.56
N GLU A 86 7.27 -1.55 -43.14
CA GLU A 86 6.87 -1.81 -44.53
C GLU A 86 5.34 -1.86 -44.61
N LYS A 87 4.71 -1.11 -45.50
CA LYS A 87 3.26 -1.20 -45.67
C LYS A 87 2.90 -2.55 -46.32
N LYS A 88 2.10 -3.35 -45.62
CA LYS A 88 1.51 -4.59 -46.15
C LYS A 88 0.01 -4.60 -45.91
N GLU A 89 -0.72 -5.14 -46.87
CA GLU A 89 -2.18 -5.27 -46.86
C GLU A 89 -2.56 -6.72 -47.21
N ASN A 90 -3.76 -7.14 -46.82
CA ASN A 90 -4.35 -8.45 -47.08
C ASN A 90 -3.58 -9.65 -46.47
N ILE A 91 -2.77 -9.43 -45.45
CA ILE A 91 -2.09 -10.50 -44.70
C ILE A 91 -2.37 -10.32 -43.21
N GLN A 92 -2.76 -11.39 -42.53
CA GLN A 92 -3.08 -11.32 -41.11
C GLN A 92 -1.81 -11.38 -40.26
N TYR A 93 -1.59 -10.34 -39.46
CA TYR A 93 -0.55 -10.31 -38.45
C TYR A 93 -1.08 -9.74 -37.13
N LYS A 94 -0.37 -10.03 -36.04
CA LYS A 94 -0.65 -9.43 -34.73
C LYS A 94 -0.34 -7.94 -34.74
N TYR A 95 -1.16 -7.17 -34.04
CA TYR A 95 -0.94 -5.75 -33.81
C TYR A 95 -0.08 -5.54 -32.55
N LEU A 96 1.12 -5.01 -32.76
CA LEU A 96 2.15 -4.84 -31.75
C LEU A 96 1.99 -3.47 -31.06
N GLU A 97 0.97 -3.36 -30.20
CA GLU A 97 0.76 -2.18 -29.34
C GLU A 97 1.53 -2.29 -28.01
N ALA A 98 1.81 -1.15 -27.36
CA ALA A 98 2.64 -1.11 -26.15
C ALA A 98 2.09 -1.99 -25.01
N ARG A 99 0.77 -2.06 -24.86
CA ARG A 99 0.14 -2.91 -23.83
C ARG A 99 0.35 -4.40 -24.11
N TYR A 100 0.31 -4.81 -25.37
CA TYR A 100 0.61 -6.18 -25.77
C TYR A 100 2.08 -6.52 -25.52
N LEU A 101 3.01 -5.64 -25.92
CA LEU A 101 4.45 -5.84 -25.73
C LEU A 101 4.86 -5.89 -24.24
N ARG A 102 4.06 -5.30 -23.34
CA ARG A 102 4.24 -5.41 -21.88
C ARG A 102 3.58 -6.66 -21.27
N GLY A 103 2.88 -7.46 -22.05
CA GLY A 103 2.16 -8.65 -21.58
C GLY A 103 0.82 -8.36 -20.89
N ASN A 104 0.28 -7.15 -21.04
CA ASN A 104 -0.92 -6.72 -20.31
C ASN A 104 -2.23 -7.16 -20.99
N ILE A 105 -2.20 -7.49 -22.28
CA ILE A 105 -3.37 -7.86 -23.08
C ILE A 105 -3.00 -8.94 -24.11
N SER A 106 -3.99 -9.63 -24.65
CA SER A 106 -3.84 -10.46 -25.84
C SER A 106 -3.71 -9.60 -27.11
N PRO A 107 -2.99 -10.06 -28.15
CA PRO A 107 -2.80 -9.28 -29.37
C PRO A 107 -4.08 -9.24 -30.19
N LYS A 108 -4.36 -8.08 -30.78
CA LYS A 108 -5.37 -7.99 -31.85
C LYS A 108 -4.76 -8.49 -33.16
N ILE A 109 -5.59 -9.00 -34.07
CA ILE A 109 -5.18 -9.34 -35.43
C ILE A 109 -5.61 -8.23 -36.37
N HIS A 110 -4.68 -7.75 -37.19
CA HIS A 110 -4.92 -6.77 -38.25
C HIS A 110 -4.59 -7.41 -39.60
N CYS A 111 -5.26 -6.96 -40.66
CA CYS A 111 -5.02 -7.41 -42.03
C CYS A 111 -4.18 -6.42 -42.85
N GLU A 112 -3.89 -5.25 -42.28
CA GLU A 112 -3.12 -4.18 -42.90
C GLU A 112 -2.37 -3.35 -41.85
N GLY A 113 -1.24 -2.76 -42.23
CA GLY A 113 -0.45 -1.88 -41.37
C GLY A 113 1.02 -1.77 -41.75
N GLU A 114 1.80 -1.16 -40.86
CA GLU A 114 3.26 -1.07 -40.97
C GLU A 114 3.90 -2.37 -40.41
N TYR A 115 4.22 -3.32 -41.29
CA TYR A 115 4.84 -4.61 -40.93
C TYR A 115 6.28 -4.43 -40.46
N VAL A 116 6.64 -5.21 -39.43
CA VAL A 116 7.98 -5.30 -38.85
C VAL A 116 8.32 -6.75 -38.51
N SER A 117 9.58 -7.12 -38.70
CA SER A 117 10.08 -8.46 -38.42
C SER A 117 10.53 -8.61 -36.96
N LYS A 118 10.56 -9.86 -36.49
CA LYS A 118 11.12 -10.25 -35.19
C LYS A 118 12.56 -9.74 -35.03
N GLY A 119 12.92 -9.30 -33.83
CA GLY A 119 14.24 -8.77 -33.48
C GLY A 119 14.43 -7.28 -33.79
N THR A 120 13.45 -6.63 -34.42
CA THR A 120 13.47 -5.18 -34.67
C THR A 120 13.34 -4.42 -33.35
N ASN A 121 14.13 -3.35 -33.19
CA ASN A 121 13.99 -2.44 -32.07
C ASN A 121 13.00 -1.35 -32.44
N VAL A 122 12.08 -1.05 -31.53
CA VAL A 122 11.08 -0.02 -31.71
C VAL A 122 11.06 0.90 -30.50
N ILE A 123 10.82 2.18 -30.73
CA ILE A 123 10.75 3.20 -29.68
C ILE A 123 9.37 3.85 -29.68
N LEU A 124 8.80 4.04 -28.49
CA LEU A 124 7.56 4.80 -28.32
C LEU A 124 7.82 6.26 -28.64
N VAL A 125 7.09 6.77 -29.62
CA VAL A 125 7.14 8.18 -30.02
C VAL A 125 5.93 8.98 -29.55
N ASP A 126 4.85 8.29 -29.16
CA ASP A 126 3.62 8.90 -28.66
C ASP A 126 3.15 8.23 -27.36
N GLY A 127 2.53 9.01 -26.49
CA GLY A 127 1.96 8.59 -25.22
C GLY A 127 2.87 8.84 -24.01
N GLU A 128 2.35 8.49 -22.83
CA GLU A 128 2.98 8.82 -21.55
C GLU A 128 4.40 8.25 -21.39
N ASN A 129 4.64 7.08 -21.98
CA ASN A 129 5.91 6.36 -21.93
C ASN A 129 6.78 6.58 -23.19
N SER A 130 6.60 7.71 -23.88
CA SER A 130 7.46 8.12 -25.00
C SER A 130 8.95 8.04 -24.61
N GLY A 131 9.77 7.46 -25.48
CA GLY A 131 11.19 7.20 -25.25
C GLY A 131 11.52 5.76 -24.81
N GLU A 132 10.54 4.96 -24.41
CA GLU A 132 10.75 3.55 -24.08
C GLU A 132 11.03 2.71 -25.34
N VAL A 133 12.01 1.82 -25.23
CA VAL A 133 12.48 0.95 -26.33
C VAL A 133 12.11 -0.50 -26.07
N PHE A 134 11.72 -1.21 -27.12
CA PHE A 134 11.38 -2.63 -27.10
C PHE A 134 12.13 -3.38 -28.20
N GLU A 135 12.63 -4.57 -27.89
CA GLU A 135 13.05 -5.55 -28.89
C GLU A 135 11.89 -6.50 -29.17
N LEU A 136 11.41 -6.54 -30.41
CA LEU A 136 10.25 -7.34 -30.78
C LEU A 136 10.57 -8.84 -30.76
N LYS A 137 9.79 -9.61 -30.01
CA LYS A 137 9.95 -11.07 -29.89
C LYS A 137 9.25 -11.87 -31.00
N GLU A 138 8.47 -11.19 -31.83
CA GLU A 138 7.74 -11.74 -32.97
C GLU A 138 7.57 -10.69 -34.05
N GLU A 139 7.15 -11.13 -35.24
CA GLU A 139 6.78 -10.24 -36.34
C GLU A 139 5.32 -9.76 -36.21
N GLY A 140 5.01 -8.61 -36.79
CA GLY A 140 3.64 -8.13 -36.80
C GLY A 140 3.46 -6.73 -37.36
N TYR A 141 2.24 -6.20 -37.25
CA TYR A 141 1.92 -4.83 -37.58
C TYR A 141 2.22 -3.91 -36.39
N LEU A 142 3.09 -2.93 -36.62
CA LEU A 142 3.55 -2.01 -35.59
C LEU A 142 2.43 -1.06 -35.15
N GLY A 143 2.31 -0.86 -33.83
CA GLY A 143 1.43 0.14 -33.26
C GLY A 143 1.71 1.55 -33.77
N SER A 144 0.68 2.38 -33.95
CA SER A 144 0.83 3.74 -34.51
C SER A 144 1.75 4.64 -33.68
N THR A 145 1.83 4.38 -32.37
CA THR A 145 2.65 5.09 -31.38
C THR A 145 4.13 4.75 -31.42
N PHE A 146 4.56 3.83 -32.30
CA PHE A 146 5.94 3.39 -32.41
C PHE A 146 6.62 3.91 -33.68
N LYS A 147 7.96 3.94 -33.62
CA LYS A 147 8.85 3.99 -34.79
C LYS A 147 9.91 2.90 -34.65
N ILE A 148 10.39 2.41 -35.78
CA ILE A 148 11.57 1.54 -35.81
C ILE A 148 12.78 2.38 -35.40
N LEU A 149 13.54 1.86 -34.44
CA LEU A 149 14.83 2.40 -34.01
C LEU A 149 15.93 1.63 -34.73
N SER A 150 16.49 2.25 -35.78
CA SER A 150 17.63 1.69 -36.52
C SER A 150 18.95 2.07 -35.84
N ILE A 151 19.80 1.07 -35.61
CA ILE A 151 21.13 1.20 -35.02
C ILE A 151 22.13 0.55 -36.00
N PRO A 152 23.26 1.21 -36.33
CA PRO A 152 24.28 0.64 -37.22
C PRO A 152 24.82 -0.70 -36.73
N GLU A 153 25.15 -1.61 -37.64
CA GLU A 153 25.73 -2.93 -37.32
C GLU A 153 27.10 -2.80 -36.67
N SER A 154 27.83 -1.70 -36.95
CA SER A 154 29.10 -1.40 -36.30
C SER A 154 28.95 -1.07 -34.80
N MET A 155 27.75 -0.82 -34.29
CA MET A 155 27.50 -0.49 -32.87
C MET A 155 26.91 -1.68 -32.11
N ASP A 156 27.26 -1.80 -30.83
CA ASP A 156 26.52 -2.71 -29.97
C ASP A 156 25.12 -2.14 -29.70
N ARG A 157 24.10 -2.86 -30.16
CA ARG A 157 22.70 -2.48 -30.01
C ARG A 157 22.31 -2.27 -28.54
N LYS A 158 22.73 -3.15 -27.64
CA LYS A 158 22.34 -3.09 -26.22
C LYS A 158 22.99 -1.90 -25.53
N TYR A 159 24.17 -1.48 -25.95
CA TYR A 159 24.80 -0.25 -25.45
C TYR A 159 23.92 0.98 -25.70
N ILE A 160 23.39 1.13 -26.93
CA ILE A 160 22.45 2.22 -27.26
C ILE A 160 21.16 2.12 -26.45
N ILE A 161 20.61 0.91 -26.30
CA ILE A 161 19.38 0.70 -25.52
C ILE A 161 19.61 1.07 -24.05
N ASN A 162 20.75 0.70 -23.46
CA ASN A 162 21.13 1.05 -22.10
C ASN A 162 21.31 2.57 -21.92
N PHE A 163 21.89 3.26 -22.91
CA PHE A 163 21.96 4.73 -22.92
C PHE A 163 20.56 5.37 -22.96
N LEU A 164 19.66 4.87 -23.82
CA LEU A 164 18.29 5.35 -23.90
C LEU A 164 17.51 5.08 -22.61
N GLU A 165 17.74 3.94 -21.96
CA GLU A 165 17.16 3.62 -20.66
C GLU A 165 17.67 4.57 -19.57
N TYR A 166 18.96 4.93 -19.57
CA TYR A 166 19.49 5.96 -18.67
C TYR A 166 18.82 7.31 -18.88
N LYS A 167 18.59 7.71 -20.14
CA LYS A 167 17.93 8.96 -20.53
C LYS A 167 16.40 8.91 -20.47
N ARG A 168 15.80 7.76 -20.13
CA ARG A 168 14.36 7.55 -20.18
C ARG A 168 13.58 8.55 -19.34
N LYS A 169 14.04 8.85 -18.12
CA LYS A 169 13.36 9.82 -17.25
C LYS A 169 13.32 11.21 -17.89
N GLU A 170 14.47 11.67 -18.39
CA GLU A 170 14.62 12.97 -19.03
C GLU A 170 13.78 13.09 -20.31
N LEU A 171 13.77 12.04 -21.14
CA LEU A 171 12.91 11.93 -22.33
C LEU A 171 11.42 12.01 -22.00
N ARG A 172 11.01 11.34 -20.92
CA ARG A 172 9.61 11.36 -20.44
C ARG A 172 9.22 12.71 -19.87
N GLU A 173 10.12 13.41 -19.20
CA GLU A 173 9.82 14.72 -18.59
C GLU A 173 9.81 15.86 -19.61
N ASN A 174 10.51 15.70 -20.74
CA ASN A 174 10.62 16.73 -21.79
C ASN A 174 9.82 16.42 -23.07
N LYS A 175 8.67 15.75 -22.93
CA LYS A 175 7.72 15.48 -24.04
C LYS A 175 7.13 16.79 -24.59
N LYS A 176 6.78 16.79 -25.88
CA LYS A 176 6.06 17.90 -26.55
C LYS A 176 4.57 17.58 -26.68
N GLY A 177 3.71 18.59 -26.61
CA GLY A 177 2.25 18.44 -26.81
C GLY A 177 1.46 18.25 -25.52
N ALA A 178 0.47 19.11 -25.28
CA ALA A 178 -0.31 19.14 -24.03
C ALA A 178 -1.42 18.08 -23.96
N ALA A 179 -2.09 17.78 -25.09
CA ALA A 179 -3.20 16.82 -25.14
C ALA A 179 -2.72 15.37 -25.40
N ILE A 180 -1.75 15.20 -26.29
CA ILE A 180 -1.10 13.92 -26.58
C ILE A 180 0.40 14.14 -26.40
N PRO A 181 1.02 13.52 -25.39
CA PRO A 181 2.45 13.63 -25.21
C PRO A 181 3.21 12.93 -26.34
N HIS A 182 4.14 13.64 -26.97
CA HIS A 182 4.98 13.14 -28.04
C HIS A 182 6.47 13.20 -27.63
N LEU A 183 7.25 12.22 -28.08
CA LEU A 183 8.69 12.20 -27.94
C LEU A 183 9.29 13.43 -28.61
N ASN A 184 10.08 14.18 -27.85
CA ASN A 184 10.83 15.30 -28.39
C ASN A 184 12.02 14.79 -29.22
N LYS A 185 11.81 14.58 -30.53
CA LYS A 185 12.83 14.05 -31.45
C LYS A 185 14.08 14.93 -31.54
N GLU A 186 13.89 16.25 -31.44
CA GLU A 186 14.99 17.21 -31.44
C GLU A 186 15.89 17.01 -30.22
N LEU A 187 15.30 16.84 -29.03
CA LEU A 187 16.04 16.47 -27.83
C LEU A 187 16.72 15.11 -27.98
N LEU A 188 15.98 14.09 -28.44
CA LEU A 188 16.50 12.74 -28.64
C LEU A 188 17.75 12.75 -29.54
N PHE A 189 17.68 13.38 -30.70
CA PHE A 189 18.77 13.39 -31.68
C PHE A 189 19.96 14.25 -31.24
N ASN A 190 19.73 15.28 -30.44
CA ASN A 190 20.79 16.14 -29.94
C ASN A 190 21.49 15.61 -28.69
N TYR A 191 21.05 14.50 -28.10
CA TYR A 191 21.74 13.95 -26.92
C TYR A 191 23.22 13.68 -27.20
N PRO A 192 24.11 14.13 -26.30
CA PRO A 192 25.49 13.67 -26.25
C PRO A 192 25.53 12.18 -25.95
N LEU A 193 25.93 11.37 -26.93
CA LEU A 193 26.23 9.95 -26.78
C LEU A 193 27.74 9.77 -26.71
N PRO A 194 28.27 9.22 -25.60
CA PRO A 194 29.67 8.87 -25.53
C PRO A 194 29.86 7.48 -26.16
N ILE A 195 30.73 7.38 -27.17
CA ILE A 195 30.96 6.12 -27.90
C ILE A 195 32.36 5.55 -27.59
N PRO A 196 32.45 4.40 -26.90
CA PRO A 196 33.66 3.60 -26.79
C PRO A 196 33.93 2.82 -28.09
N PRO A 197 35.11 2.18 -28.22
CA PRO A 197 35.32 1.10 -29.19
C PRO A 197 34.30 -0.04 -29.02
N LEU A 198 34.04 -0.78 -30.10
CA LEU A 198 32.99 -1.81 -30.12
C LEU A 198 33.20 -2.93 -29.09
N GLU A 199 34.44 -3.38 -28.89
CA GLU A 199 34.72 -4.44 -27.92
C GLU A 199 34.50 -3.97 -26.48
N GLU A 200 34.83 -2.70 -26.17
CA GLU A 200 34.53 -2.11 -24.87
C GLU A 200 33.01 -1.97 -24.66
N GLN A 201 32.23 -1.58 -25.68
CA GLN A 201 30.76 -1.57 -25.59
C GLN A 201 30.21 -2.94 -25.19
N LYS A 202 30.71 -4.02 -25.80
CA LYS A 202 30.32 -5.39 -25.44
C LYS A 202 30.69 -5.73 -24.00
N ARG A 203 31.87 -5.34 -23.52
CA ARG A 203 32.28 -5.54 -22.12
C ARG A 203 31.38 -4.77 -21.15
N ILE A 204 31.06 -3.51 -21.45
CA ILE A 204 30.11 -2.69 -20.68
C ILE A 204 28.75 -3.37 -20.59
N VAL A 205 28.21 -3.80 -21.73
CA VAL A 205 26.91 -4.49 -21.81
C VAL A 205 26.94 -5.79 -21.01
N ASN A 206 27.96 -6.63 -21.19
CA ASN A 206 28.11 -7.85 -20.42
C ASN A 206 28.13 -7.57 -18.91
N LYS A 207 28.82 -6.51 -18.48
CA LYS A 207 28.86 -6.12 -17.06
C LYS A 207 27.51 -5.63 -16.54
N ILE A 208 26.76 -4.89 -17.34
CA ILE A 208 25.38 -4.49 -17.01
C ILE A 208 24.49 -5.73 -16.86
N GLU A 209 24.57 -6.68 -17.79
CA GLU A 209 23.78 -7.92 -17.76
C GLU A 209 24.15 -8.83 -16.59
N GLU A 210 25.41 -8.79 -16.14
CA GLU A 210 25.85 -9.43 -14.89
C GLU A 210 25.23 -8.76 -13.65
N LEU A 211 25.17 -7.42 -13.61
CA LEU A 211 24.75 -6.65 -12.44
C LEU A 211 23.22 -6.56 -12.27
N PHE A 212 22.46 -6.49 -13.37
CA PHE A 212 21.01 -6.26 -13.34
C PHE A 212 20.21 -7.33 -12.57
N PRO A 213 20.51 -8.63 -12.65
CA PRO A 213 19.84 -9.64 -11.82
C PRO A 213 19.97 -9.37 -10.31
N TYR A 214 21.08 -8.79 -9.85
CA TYR A 214 21.25 -8.39 -8.45
C TYR A 214 20.39 -7.17 -8.10
N VAL A 215 20.21 -6.24 -9.03
CA VAL A 215 19.31 -5.09 -8.87
C VAL A 215 17.85 -5.55 -8.77
N GLU A 216 17.43 -6.50 -9.61
CA GLU A 216 16.10 -7.09 -9.56
C GLU A 216 15.85 -7.83 -8.25
N LYS A 217 16.84 -8.61 -7.78
CA LYS A 217 16.78 -9.26 -6.46
C LYS A 217 16.69 -8.24 -5.33
N TYR A 218 17.45 -7.15 -5.41
CA TYR A 218 17.37 -6.05 -4.45
C TYR A 218 15.98 -5.41 -4.46
N ALA A 219 15.40 -5.15 -5.64
CA ALA A 219 14.05 -4.58 -5.78
C ALA A 219 12.99 -5.45 -5.10
N LEU A 220 13.03 -6.77 -5.32
CA LEU A 220 12.11 -7.71 -4.66
C LEU A 220 12.24 -7.69 -3.14
N ASN A 221 13.47 -7.61 -2.61
CA ASN A 221 13.70 -7.54 -1.16
C ASN A 221 13.27 -6.20 -0.57
N TYR A 222 13.50 -5.10 -1.30
CA TYR A 222 13.08 -3.77 -0.92
C TYR A 222 11.54 -3.71 -0.80
N GLU A 223 10.80 -4.22 -1.79
CA GLU A 223 9.34 -4.27 -1.74
C GLU A 223 8.80 -5.11 -0.57
N LYS A 224 9.44 -6.25 -0.28
CA LYS A 224 9.09 -7.08 0.88
C LYS A 224 9.28 -6.34 2.20
N LEU A 225 10.38 -5.62 2.34
CA LEU A 225 10.68 -4.81 3.53
C LEU A 225 9.63 -3.71 3.72
N GLU A 226 9.30 -2.98 2.65
CA GLU A 226 8.25 -1.94 2.68
C GLU A 226 6.89 -2.50 3.12
N LYS A 227 6.48 -3.64 2.56
CA LYS A 227 5.23 -4.32 2.95
C LYS A 227 5.24 -4.75 4.42
N LEU A 228 6.38 -5.28 4.89
CA LEU A 228 6.54 -5.71 6.28
C LEU A 228 6.44 -4.51 7.22
N ASN A 229 7.16 -3.44 6.93
CA ASN A 229 7.14 -2.20 7.72
C ASN A 229 5.75 -1.57 7.77
N ALA A 230 5.05 -1.52 6.63
CA ALA A 230 3.69 -1.00 6.57
C ALA A 230 2.69 -1.79 7.44
N GLY A 231 2.83 -3.12 7.52
CA GLY A 231 1.94 -3.99 8.31
C GLY A 231 2.37 -4.18 9.77
N PHE A 232 3.63 -3.91 10.11
CA PHE A 232 4.21 -4.21 11.42
C PHE A 232 3.47 -3.52 12.58
N PRO A 233 3.15 -2.21 12.54
CA PRO A 233 2.46 -1.53 13.64
C PRO A 233 1.12 -2.17 14.02
N ASP A 234 0.30 -2.54 13.03
CA ASP A 234 -1.02 -3.11 13.27
C ASP A 234 -0.93 -4.57 13.75
N ASN A 235 0.05 -5.34 13.25
CA ASN A 235 0.33 -6.70 13.73
C ASN A 235 0.85 -6.70 15.17
N MET A 236 1.70 -5.75 15.52
CA MET A 236 2.20 -5.57 16.88
C MET A 236 1.07 -5.21 17.84
N LYS A 237 0.19 -4.26 17.45
CA LYS A 237 -1.01 -3.91 18.24
C LYS A 237 -1.87 -5.15 18.53
N LYS A 238 -2.18 -5.96 17.50
CA LYS A 238 -2.95 -7.20 17.68
C LYS A 238 -2.28 -8.15 18.67
N SER A 239 -0.97 -8.36 18.53
CA SER A 239 -0.20 -9.27 19.39
C SER A 239 -0.21 -8.81 20.85
N ILE A 240 -0.04 -7.50 21.10
CA ILE A 240 -0.12 -6.92 22.46
C ILE A 240 -1.49 -7.19 23.08
N LEU A 241 -2.56 -6.94 22.34
CA LEU A 241 -3.92 -7.16 22.82
C LEU A 241 -4.20 -8.65 23.09
N GLU A 242 -3.67 -9.56 22.27
CA GLU A 242 -3.81 -10.99 22.56
C GLU A 242 -3.04 -11.43 23.80
N TYR A 243 -1.83 -10.90 24.00
CA TYR A 243 -1.06 -11.20 25.20
C TYR A 243 -1.74 -10.61 26.45
N ALA A 244 -2.40 -9.45 26.29
CA ALA A 244 -3.19 -8.82 27.33
C ALA A 244 -4.34 -9.72 27.81
N ILE A 245 -5.08 -10.35 26.89
CA ILE A 245 -6.22 -11.21 27.26
C ILE A 245 -5.85 -12.67 27.58
N GLN A 246 -4.59 -13.06 27.35
CA GLN A 246 -4.04 -14.37 27.73
C GLN A 246 -3.33 -14.36 29.09
N GLY A 247 -3.28 -13.20 29.78
CA GLY A 247 -2.53 -13.07 31.03
C GLY A 247 -1.01 -13.16 30.88
N LYS A 248 -0.50 -12.90 29.67
CA LYS A 248 0.93 -13.00 29.33
C LYS A 248 1.62 -11.64 29.26
N LEU A 249 0.88 -10.54 29.37
CA LEU A 249 1.41 -9.19 29.22
C LEU A 249 2.08 -8.66 30.50
N VAL A 250 1.64 -9.12 31.66
CA VAL A 250 2.13 -8.73 32.99
C VAL A 250 2.26 -9.96 33.88
N GLU A 251 3.07 -9.88 34.93
CA GLU A 251 3.26 -10.97 35.88
C GLU A 251 2.02 -11.19 36.77
N GLN A 252 1.70 -12.46 37.04
CA GLN A 252 0.63 -12.89 37.92
C GLN A 252 1.03 -12.73 39.39
N ARG A 253 0.17 -12.10 40.21
CA ARG A 253 0.45 -11.82 41.63
C ARG A 253 -0.68 -12.32 42.52
N ALA A 254 -0.37 -13.26 43.41
CA ALA A 254 -1.38 -13.94 44.23
C ALA A 254 -2.09 -12.99 45.21
N GLU A 255 -1.40 -11.95 45.68
CA GLU A 255 -1.94 -10.92 46.56
C GLU A 255 -2.99 -10.01 45.91
N GLU A 256 -3.10 -10.01 44.56
CA GLU A 256 -4.08 -9.23 43.82
C GLU A 256 -5.48 -9.89 43.78
N GLY A 257 -5.59 -11.11 44.32
CA GLY A 257 -6.83 -11.90 44.38
C GLY A 257 -7.08 -12.73 43.11
N THR A 258 -8.33 -13.15 42.91
CA THR A 258 -8.72 -13.96 41.74
C THR A 258 -9.89 -13.34 40.95
N GLY A 259 -9.99 -13.71 39.68
CA GLY A 259 -11.15 -13.44 38.83
C GLY A 259 -12.45 -14.01 39.41
N GLU A 260 -12.39 -15.16 40.10
CA GLU A 260 -13.54 -15.75 40.80
C GLU A 260 -14.05 -14.87 41.95
N GLU A 261 -13.14 -14.35 42.77
CA GLU A 261 -13.49 -13.41 43.85
C GLU A 261 -14.11 -12.13 43.29
N LEU A 262 -13.52 -11.57 42.22
CA LEU A 262 -14.05 -10.39 41.56
C LEU A 262 -15.44 -10.66 40.96
N TYR A 263 -15.61 -11.79 40.28
CA TYR A 263 -16.89 -12.21 39.71
C TYR A 263 -17.98 -12.27 40.79
N LYS A 264 -17.71 -12.92 41.93
CA LYS A 264 -18.67 -13.01 43.05
C LYS A 264 -19.07 -11.63 43.57
N LYS A 265 -18.13 -10.69 43.70
CA LYS A 265 -18.41 -9.31 44.11
C LYS A 265 -19.32 -8.60 43.10
N ILE A 266 -19.04 -8.72 41.80
CA ILE A 266 -19.86 -8.14 40.73
C ILE A 266 -21.27 -8.74 40.74
N GLN A 267 -21.41 -10.06 40.90
CA GLN A 267 -22.73 -10.69 40.99
C GLN A 267 -23.52 -10.21 42.21
N ALA A 268 -22.88 -10.10 43.38
CA ALA A 268 -23.53 -9.58 44.59
C ALA A 268 -24.01 -8.13 44.40
N GLU A 269 -23.19 -7.27 43.79
CA GLU A 269 -23.59 -5.90 43.45
C GLU A 269 -24.76 -5.89 42.45
N LYS A 270 -24.70 -6.70 41.40
CA LYS A 270 -25.77 -6.83 40.41
C LYS A 270 -27.09 -7.25 41.07
N GLN A 271 -27.08 -8.25 41.96
CA GLN A 271 -28.28 -8.67 42.69
C GLN A 271 -28.84 -7.55 43.59
N ARG A 272 -27.97 -6.81 44.27
CA ARG A 272 -28.38 -5.65 45.08
C ARG A 272 -29.08 -4.59 44.22
N LEU A 273 -28.49 -4.22 43.08
CA LEU A 273 -29.06 -3.23 42.16
C LEU A 273 -30.37 -3.69 41.53
N ILE A 274 -30.54 -4.99 41.26
CA ILE A 274 -31.81 -5.56 40.81
C ILE A 274 -32.88 -5.43 41.89
N LYS A 275 -32.54 -5.75 43.15
CA LYS A 275 -33.46 -5.63 44.30
C LYS A 275 -33.87 -4.17 44.56
N GLU A 276 -32.95 -3.23 44.36
CA GLU A 276 -33.19 -1.79 44.43
C GLU A 276 -33.96 -1.24 43.20
N GLY A 277 -34.24 -2.06 42.18
CA GLY A 277 -34.95 -1.64 40.96
C GLY A 277 -34.12 -0.75 40.01
N LYS A 278 -32.83 -0.59 40.26
CA LYS A 278 -31.92 0.27 39.47
C LYS A 278 -31.50 -0.36 38.14
N ILE A 279 -31.46 -1.69 38.08
CA ILE A 279 -31.18 -2.44 36.85
C ILE A 279 -32.19 -3.57 36.67
N LYS A 280 -32.41 -3.99 35.43
CA LYS A 280 -33.37 -5.06 35.11
C LYS A 280 -32.75 -6.43 35.35
N LYS A 281 -33.58 -7.38 35.81
CA LYS A 281 -33.19 -8.79 35.87
C LYS A 281 -33.08 -9.36 34.45
N GLU A 282 -31.90 -9.87 34.11
CA GLU A 282 -31.63 -10.50 32.83
C GLU A 282 -31.89 -12.01 32.89
N LYS A 283 -31.99 -12.64 31.71
CA LYS A 283 -32.08 -14.10 31.62
C LYS A 283 -30.75 -14.73 32.02
N VAL A 284 -30.82 -15.87 32.69
CA VAL A 284 -29.64 -16.69 33.00
C VAL A 284 -28.99 -17.10 31.68
N LEU A 285 -27.69 -16.90 31.58
CA LEU A 285 -26.90 -17.30 30.42
C LEU A 285 -26.46 -18.76 30.58
N PRO A 286 -26.20 -19.49 29.47
CA PRO A 286 -25.67 -20.84 29.54
C PRO A 286 -24.34 -20.87 30.29
N GLU A 287 -24.05 -21.98 30.95
CA GLU A 287 -22.71 -22.24 31.48
C GLU A 287 -21.68 -22.26 30.34
N ILE A 288 -20.41 -22.04 30.68
CA ILE A 288 -19.31 -22.07 29.71
C ILE A 288 -18.79 -23.51 29.71
N ASN A 289 -18.86 -24.17 28.56
CA ASN A 289 -18.33 -25.52 28.41
C ASN A 289 -16.85 -25.48 28.00
N ASP A 290 -16.12 -26.57 28.28
CA ASP A 290 -14.68 -26.68 27.96
C ASP A 290 -14.40 -26.56 26.45
N ASP A 291 -15.32 -26.97 25.59
CA ASP A 291 -15.19 -26.86 24.12
C ASP A 291 -15.37 -25.42 23.60
N GLU A 292 -15.93 -24.52 24.40
CA GLU A 292 -16.04 -23.11 24.07
C GLU A 292 -14.76 -22.32 24.40
N ILE A 293 -13.85 -22.88 25.22
CA ILE A 293 -12.65 -22.18 25.71
C ILE A 293 -11.63 -22.02 24.57
N PRO A 294 -11.29 -20.77 24.18
CA PRO A 294 -10.44 -20.54 23.00
C PRO A 294 -8.95 -20.77 23.26
N PHE A 295 -8.51 -20.63 24.51
CA PHE A 295 -7.12 -20.78 24.94
C PHE A 295 -7.03 -20.84 26.48
N ASP A 296 -5.89 -21.31 26.97
CA ASP A 296 -5.56 -21.33 28.40
C ASP A 296 -5.35 -19.91 28.95
N ILE A 297 -5.86 -19.68 30.15
CA ILE A 297 -5.68 -18.45 30.94
C ILE A 297 -5.00 -18.79 32.27
N PRO A 298 -4.40 -17.83 32.99
CA PRO A 298 -3.87 -18.08 34.33
C PRO A 298 -4.91 -18.66 35.29
N ASP A 299 -4.48 -19.52 36.21
CA ASP A 299 -5.38 -20.13 37.23
C ASP A 299 -6.06 -19.08 38.13
N SER A 300 -5.46 -17.89 38.26
CA SER A 300 -6.02 -16.74 38.97
C SER A 300 -7.19 -16.09 38.23
N TRP A 301 -7.40 -16.38 36.95
CA TRP A 301 -8.41 -15.76 36.11
C TRP A 301 -9.67 -16.63 35.98
N LYS A 302 -10.76 -16.03 35.50
CA LYS A 302 -12.03 -16.73 35.27
C LYS A 302 -12.58 -16.42 33.87
N TRP A 303 -12.95 -17.44 33.10
CA TRP A 303 -13.81 -17.23 31.93
C TRP A 303 -15.23 -16.84 32.36
N THR A 304 -15.76 -15.78 31.77
CA THR A 304 -17.12 -15.30 32.05
C THR A 304 -17.83 -14.92 30.76
N ARG A 305 -19.16 -14.82 30.78
CA ARG A 305 -19.91 -14.22 29.67
C ARG A 305 -20.07 -12.72 29.91
N TRP A 306 -19.95 -11.93 28.86
CA TRP A 306 -20.04 -10.48 28.90
C TRP A 306 -21.30 -9.96 29.60
N GLY A 307 -22.44 -10.63 29.37
CA GLY A 307 -23.71 -10.31 30.02
C GLY A 307 -23.71 -10.50 31.52
N GLU A 308 -22.89 -11.41 32.06
CA GLU A 308 -22.76 -11.60 33.50
C GLU A 308 -22.03 -10.42 34.16
N LEU A 309 -21.11 -9.77 33.42
CA LEU A 309 -20.36 -8.60 33.89
C LEU A 309 -21.12 -7.29 33.70
N SER A 310 -21.94 -7.19 32.65
CA SER A 310 -22.67 -5.97 32.33
C SER A 310 -23.88 -5.75 33.25
N PHE A 311 -24.09 -4.51 33.67
CA PHE A 311 -25.31 -4.03 34.35
C PHE A 311 -26.43 -3.69 33.38
N SER A 312 -26.08 -3.29 32.15
CA SER A 312 -27.05 -3.06 31.09
C SER A 312 -26.41 -3.25 29.73
N ILE A 313 -27.17 -3.80 28.79
CA ILE A 313 -26.89 -3.80 27.35
C ILE A 313 -28.10 -3.14 26.68
N GLN A 314 -28.02 -1.83 26.43
CA GLN A 314 -29.19 -1.02 26.08
C GLN A 314 -29.03 -0.35 24.71
N TYR A 315 -30.06 -0.47 23.88
CA TYR A 315 -30.10 0.17 22.57
C TYR A 315 -30.37 1.67 22.72
N GLY A 316 -29.82 2.46 21.81
CA GLY A 316 -30.01 3.91 21.83
C GLY A 316 -31.42 4.35 21.49
N TYR A 317 -31.62 5.65 21.57
CA TYR A 317 -32.87 6.32 21.27
C TYR A 317 -33.03 6.56 19.76
N ASN A 318 -34.25 6.48 19.25
CA ASN A 318 -34.56 6.76 17.85
C ASN A 318 -35.21 8.14 17.75
N ALA A 319 -34.47 9.11 17.23
CA ALA A 319 -34.96 10.45 16.94
C ALA A 319 -34.30 11.00 15.67
N PRO A 320 -34.95 11.94 14.97
CA PRO A 320 -34.28 12.71 13.92
C PRO A 320 -33.21 13.63 14.53
N ALA A 321 -32.12 13.83 13.78
CA ALA A 321 -31.08 14.79 14.16
C ALA A 321 -31.55 16.23 13.93
N LYS A 322 -31.17 17.13 14.84
CA LYS A 322 -31.44 18.57 14.80
C LYS A 322 -30.15 19.38 14.87
N THR A 323 -30.21 20.60 14.33
CA THR A 323 -29.12 21.58 14.36
C THR A 323 -29.07 22.38 15.67
N ASN A 324 -30.16 22.42 16.44
CA ASN A 324 -30.26 23.08 17.74
C ASN A 324 -31.10 22.24 18.71
N GLY A 325 -30.87 22.42 20.02
CA GLY A 325 -31.60 21.74 21.08
C GLY A 325 -30.82 21.75 22.39
N ARG A 326 -31.35 21.04 23.41
CA ARG A 326 -30.67 20.84 24.71
C ARG A 326 -29.85 19.56 24.73
N ILE A 327 -30.41 18.47 24.20
CA ILE A 327 -29.83 17.13 24.30
C ILE A 327 -29.09 16.78 23.02
N LYS A 328 -27.81 16.44 23.15
CA LYS A 328 -26.97 15.91 22.08
C LYS A 328 -27.25 14.43 21.85
N MET A 329 -27.12 13.94 20.61
CA MET A 329 -27.32 12.53 20.27
C MET A 329 -26.17 11.99 19.43
N VAL A 330 -25.31 11.20 20.07
CA VAL A 330 -24.14 10.58 19.43
C VAL A 330 -24.58 9.57 18.38
N ARG A 331 -24.02 9.70 17.18
CA ARG A 331 -24.21 8.79 16.04
C ARG A 331 -22.91 8.07 15.70
N ILE A 332 -22.99 6.99 14.92
CA ILE A 332 -21.82 6.25 14.43
C ILE A 332 -20.88 7.17 13.64
N THR A 333 -21.44 8.09 12.84
CA THR A 333 -20.70 9.04 12.01
C THR A 333 -19.93 10.09 12.81
N ASP A 334 -20.33 10.31 14.06
CA ASP A 334 -19.73 11.33 14.93
C ASP A 334 -18.51 10.77 15.67
N ILE A 335 -18.19 9.48 15.47
CA ILE A 335 -17.08 8.80 16.12
C ILE A 335 -15.93 8.59 15.11
N GLN A 336 -14.79 9.22 15.39
CA GLN A 336 -13.62 9.24 14.50
C GLN A 336 -12.38 8.89 15.30
N ASN A 337 -11.49 8.06 14.73
CA ASN A 337 -10.23 7.65 15.36
C ASN A 337 -10.36 7.10 16.79
N GLY A 338 -11.51 6.47 17.11
CA GLY A 338 -11.78 5.90 18.44
C GLY A 338 -12.33 6.88 19.47
N MET A 339 -12.52 8.16 19.11
CA MET A 339 -13.05 9.20 19.99
C MET A 339 -14.33 9.81 19.42
N ILE A 340 -15.20 10.29 20.30
CA ILE A 340 -16.41 11.04 19.90
C ILE A 340 -15.99 12.47 19.59
N ASN A 341 -16.34 12.94 18.39
CA ASN A 341 -16.15 14.34 18.03
C ASN A 341 -17.37 15.15 18.46
N TRP A 342 -17.34 15.64 19.70
CA TRP A 342 -18.46 16.35 20.34
C TRP A 342 -18.95 17.59 19.57
N ASP A 343 -18.05 18.29 18.88
CA ASP A 343 -18.40 19.48 18.09
C ASP A 343 -19.42 19.19 16.98
N ASN A 344 -19.37 17.97 16.43
CA ASN A 344 -20.22 17.54 15.32
C ASN A 344 -21.44 16.73 15.75
N VAL A 345 -21.58 16.42 17.04
CA VAL A 345 -22.72 15.67 17.55
C VAL A 345 -23.99 16.54 17.41
N PRO A 346 -25.04 16.08 16.72
CA PRO A 346 -26.28 16.84 16.55
C PRO A 346 -27.13 16.81 17.82
N PHE A 347 -28.16 17.65 17.86
CA PHE A 347 -29.18 17.60 18.89
C PHE A 347 -30.33 16.65 18.52
N CYS A 348 -31.18 16.30 19.49
CA CYS A 348 -32.45 15.61 19.25
C CYS A 348 -33.52 16.03 20.25
N ASP A 349 -34.79 15.77 19.91
CA ASP A 349 -35.87 15.80 20.89
C ASP A 349 -36.01 14.44 21.57
N ILE A 350 -36.23 14.46 22.88
CA ILE A 350 -36.50 13.28 23.71
C ILE A 350 -37.42 13.70 24.85
N ASP A 351 -38.37 12.84 25.22
CA ASP A 351 -39.23 13.07 26.38
C ASP A 351 -38.38 13.16 27.66
N GLU A 352 -38.62 14.16 28.52
CA GLU A 352 -37.85 14.37 29.77
C GLU A 352 -37.73 13.10 30.62
N LYS A 353 -38.82 12.32 30.71
CA LYS A 353 -38.87 11.05 31.46
C LYS A 353 -37.90 9.98 30.94
N ASP A 354 -37.48 10.07 29.68
CA ASP A 354 -36.63 9.07 29.01
C ASP A 354 -35.16 9.50 29.00
N ILE A 355 -34.83 10.74 29.34
CA ILE A 355 -33.45 11.26 29.24
C ILE A 355 -32.49 10.45 30.10
N ASP A 356 -32.80 10.25 31.38
CA ASP A 356 -31.91 9.52 32.31
C ASP A 356 -31.63 8.08 31.86
N LYS A 357 -32.59 7.46 31.15
CA LYS A 357 -32.43 6.10 30.61
C LYS A 357 -31.33 6.05 29.55
N TYR A 358 -31.29 7.03 28.63
CA TYR A 358 -30.35 7.05 27.49
C TYR A 358 -29.14 7.96 27.70
N LYS A 359 -29.10 8.75 28.78
CA LYS A 359 -27.99 9.64 29.11
C LYS A 359 -26.68 8.86 29.15
N LEU A 360 -25.68 9.38 28.44
CA LEU A 360 -24.31 8.86 28.44
C LEU A 360 -23.58 9.30 29.71
N ALA A 361 -22.69 8.45 30.18
CA ALA A 361 -21.78 8.69 31.28
C ALA A 361 -20.35 8.34 30.87
N GLU A 362 -19.39 8.95 31.56
CA GLU A 362 -17.98 8.61 31.42
C GLU A 362 -17.76 7.10 31.54
N ASN A 363 -16.91 6.55 30.68
CA ASN A 363 -16.58 5.13 30.59
C ASN A 363 -17.72 4.20 30.13
N ASP A 364 -18.85 4.73 29.69
CA ASP A 364 -19.79 3.94 28.90
C ASP A 364 -19.07 3.39 27.65
N ILE A 365 -19.38 2.16 27.26
CA ILE A 365 -18.88 1.60 26.00
C ILE A 365 -20.03 1.55 25.00
N LEU A 366 -19.85 2.22 23.86
CA LEU A 366 -20.75 2.20 22.73
C LEU A 366 -20.29 1.18 21.70
N PHE A 367 -21.24 0.43 21.16
CA PHE A 367 -21.03 -0.61 20.15
C PHE A 367 -21.92 -0.33 18.94
N ALA A 368 -21.31 -0.31 17.75
CA ALA A 368 -22.03 -0.14 16.49
C ALA A 368 -22.70 -1.47 16.07
N ARG A 369 -24.02 -1.45 15.91
CA ARG A 369 -24.80 -2.65 15.59
C ARG A 369 -25.17 -2.85 14.13
N THR A 370 -25.08 -1.82 13.29
CA THR A 370 -25.55 -1.87 11.89
C THR A 370 -24.59 -1.18 10.93
N GLY A 371 -24.57 -1.62 9.66
CA GLY A 371 -23.81 -1.00 8.58
C GLY A 371 -22.35 -1.45 8.49
N GLY A 372 -21.52 -0.73 7.73
CA GLY A 372 -20.10 -1.07 7.53
C GLY A 372 -19.21 -0.98 8.78
N THR A 373 -19.76 -0.57 9.93
CA THR A 373 -19.07 -0.43 11.21
C THR A 373 -19.52 -1.42 12.27
N VAL A 374 -20.34 -2.42 11.92
CA VAL A 374 -20.81 -3.44 12.88
C VAL A 374 -19.65 -4.03 13.65
N GLY A 375 -19.77 -4.06 14.97
CA GLY A 375 -18.73 -4.57 15.86
C GLY A 375 -17.76 -3.54 16.39
N LYS A 376 -17.66 -2.35 15.78
CA LYS A 376 -16.75 -1.32 16.31
C LYS A 376 -17.24 -0.83 17.67
N SER A 377 -16.31 -0.76 18.62
CA SER A 377 -16.55 -0.27 19.97
C SER A 377 -15.86 1.07 20.21
N TYR A 378 -16.41 1.84 21.13
CA TYR A 378 -15.97 3.19 21.45
C TYR A 378 -16.17 3.45 22.94
N ILE A 379 -15.14 3.96 23.60
CA ILE A 379 -15.24 4.39 24.99
C ILE A 379 -15.71 5.85 25.02
N VAL A 380 -16.72 6.15 25.83
CA VAL A 380 -17.26 7.49 25.99
C VAL A 380 -16.36 8.25 26.97
N ARG A 381 -15.86 9.40 26.52
CA ARG A 381 -15.00 10.32 27.28
C ARG A 381 -15.34 11.77 26.96
N ASP A 382 -14.93 12.65 27.87
CA ASP A 382 -14.96 14.11 27.72
C ASP A 382 -16.37 14.64 27.46
N ILE A 383 -17.36 14.14 28.19
CA ILE A 383 -18.76 14.57 28.03
C ILE A 383 -18.91 16.02 28.50
N LEU A 384 -19.14 16.95 27.57
CA LEU A 384 -19.32 18.38 27.87
C LEU A 384 -20.79 18.77 28.12
N GLU A 385 -21.72 18.10 27.43
CA GLU A 385 -23.14 18.44 27.43
C GLU A 385 -24.00 17.19 27.63
N GLU A 386 -25.25 17.38 28.03
CA GLU A 386 -26.19 16.26 28.19
C GLU A 386 -26.41 15.54 26.87
N SER A 387 -25.92 14.31 26.84
CA SER A 387 -25.79 13.53 25.60
C SER A 387 -26.44 12.17 25.75
N ILE A 388 -27.17 11.75 24.73
CA ILE A 388 -27.68 10.40 24.52
C ILE A 388 -27.03 9.79 23.28
N TYR A 389 -27.45 8.59 22.89
CA TYR A 389 -26.89 7.86 21.76
C TYR A 389 -27.99 7.28 20.87
N ALA A 390 -27.75 7.23 19.56
CA ALA A 390 -28.72 6.82 18.57
C ALA A 390 -29.02 5.30 18.57
N GLY A 391 -30.19 4.87 18.11
CA GLY A 391 -30.68 3.49 18.21
C GLY A 391 -29.93 2.42 17.40
N TYR A 392 -29.01 2.83 16.52
CA TYR A 392 -28.02 1.96 15.86
C TYR A 392 -26.70 1.82 16.65
N LEU A 393 -26.65 2.35 17.87
CA LEU A 393 -25.63 2.08 18.87
C LEU A 393 -26.24 1.28 20.03
N ILE A 394 -25.41 0.45 20.66
CA ILE A 394 -25.70 -0.27 21.90
C ILE A 394 -24.74 0.27 22.95
N ARG A 395 -25.25 0.63 24.13
CA ARG A 395 -24.46 1.01 25.29
C ARG A 395 -24.33 -0.15 26.26
N THR A 396 -23.14 -0.37 26.77
CA THR A 396 -22.89 -1.27 27.90
C THR A 396 -22.34 -0.53 29.12
N ARG A 397 -22.78 -0.98 30.30
CA ARG A 397 -22.38 -0.42 31.61
C ARG A 397 -21.97 -1.53 32.56
N TYR A 398 -21.09 -1.21 33.51
CA TYR A 398 -20.41 -2.18 34.36
C TYR A 398 -20.31 -1.68 35.80
N SER A 399 -19.88 -2.59 36.68
CA SER A 399 -19.42 -2.24 38.03
C SER A 399 -18.17 -1.35 37.97
N ASN A 400 -18.03 -0.44 38.95
CA ASN A 400 -16.78 0.29 39.18
C ASN A 400 -15.63 -0.63 39.64
N MET A 401 -15.92 -1.90 39.95
CA MET A 401 -14.91 -2.93 40.21
C MET A 401 -14.32 -3.54 38.93
N LEU A 402 -14.73 -3.08 37.75
CA LEU A 402 -14.14 -3.45 36.46
C LEU A 402 -13.41 -2.26 35.87
N ASN A 403 -12.27 -2.52 35.22
CA ASN A 403 -11.58 -1.49 34.47
C ASN A 403 -12.24 -1.34 33.09
N PRO A 404 -12.86 -0.19 32.76
CA PRO A 404 -13.56 0.00 31.49
C PRO A 404 -12.62 -0.06 30.28
N LEU A 405 -11.35 0.35 30.44
CA LEU A 405 -10.37 0.25 29.37
C LEU A 405 -9.98 -1.20 29.06
N TYR A 406 -9.95 -2.08 30.07
CA TYR A 406 -9.70 -3.51 29.84
C TYR A 406 -10.81 -4.10 28.94
N LEU A 407 -12.07 -3.81 29.24
CA LEU A 407 -13.23 -4.23 28.44
C LEU A 407 -13.20 -3.63 27.03
N TYR A 408 -12.84 -2.36 26.92
CA TYR A 408 -12.68 -1.67 25.64
C TYR A 408 -11.56 -2.30 24.78
N TYR A 409 -10.41 -2.61 25.37
CA TYR A 409 -9.31 -3.27 24.67
C TYR A 409 -9.63 -4.70 24.28
N PHE A 410 -10.37 -5.45 25.11
CA PHE A 410 -10.89 -6.76 24.73
C PHE A 410 -11.72 -6.68 23.44
N MET A 411 -12.57 -5.66 23.27
CA MET A 411 -13.36 -5.46 22.05
C MET A 411 -12.53 -5.10 20.81
N GLN A 412 -11.21 -4.96 20.95
CA GLN A 412 -10.27 -4.77 19.84
C GLN A 412 -9.49 -6.05 19.49
N THR A 413 -9.68 -7.14 20.24
CA THR A 413 -8.97 -8.42 20.07
C THR A 413 -9.58 -9.26 18.95
N ASN A 414 -8.80 -10.19 18.41
CA ASN A 414 -9.30 -11.16 17.44
C ASN A 414 -10.34 -12.10 18.05
N LEU A 415 -10.20 -12.44 19.33
CA LEU A 415 -11.19 -13.27 20.04
C LEU A 415 -12.59 -12.61 19.98
N TYR A 416 -12.68 -11.33 20.30
CA TYR A 416 -13.93 -10.58 20.17
C TYR A 416 -14.49 -10.60 18.74
N TRP A 417 -13.66 -10.27 17.74
CA TRP A 417 -14.09 -10.21 16.35
C TRP A 417 -14.48 -11.58 15.78
N ASN A 418 -13.88 -12.67 16.27
CA ASN A 418 -14.24 -14.03 15.89
C ASN A 418 -15.60 -14.42 16.46
N GLN A 419 -15.84 -14.14 17.75
CA GLN A 419 -17.13 -14.39 18.39
C GLN A 419 -18.25 -13.55 17.76
N LEU A 420 -17.97 -12.29 17.42
CA LEU A 420 -18.91 -11.43 16.72
C LEU A 420 -19.29 -12.03 15.36
N ARG A 421 -18.30 -12.42 14.54
CA ARG A 421 -18.54 -12.99 13.21
C ARG A 421 -19.32 -14.30 13.27
N ALA A 422 -19.01 -15.17 14.23
CA ALA A 422 -19.76 -16.41 14.45
C ALA A 422 -21.20 -16.15 14.91
N GLY A 423 -21.44 -15.06 15.64
CA GLY A 423 -22.75 -14.69 16.18
C GLY A 423 -23.59 -13.75 15.30
N THR A 424 -23.11 -13.33 14.14
CA THR A 424 -23.86 -12.49 13.18
C THR A 424 -24.52 -13.33 12.09
N ILE A 425 -25.79 -13.03 11.78
CA ILE A 425 -26.52 -13.69 10.69
C ILE A 425 -26.07 -13.09 9.34
N SER A 426 -25.63 -13.94 8.41
CA SER A 426 -25.26 -13.56 7.04
C SER A 426 -26.45 -13.03 6.24
N THR A 427 -26.77 -11.74 6.38
CA THR A 427 -27.69 -11.00 5.50
C THR A 427 -26.93 -9.86 4.81
N ALA A 428 -27.52 -9.26 3.77
CA ALA A 428 -26.88 -8.20 2.95
C ALA A 428 -26.47 -6.93 3.73
N GLN A 429 -26.97 -6.75 4.96
CA GLN A 429 -26.49 -5.77 5.92
C GLN A 429 -26.11 -6.51 7.22
N PRO A 430 -24.83 -6.57 7.59
CA PRO A 430 -24.44 -7.15 8.86
C PRO A 430 -25.17 -6.42 10.00
N ASN A 431 -25.80 -7.17 10.90
CA ASN A 431 -26.48 -6.64 12.08
C ASN A 431 -26.12 -7.49 13.28
N CYS A 432 -25.68 -6.86 14.37
CA CYS A 432 -25.41 -7.51 15.64
C CYS A 432 -26.39 -7.01 16.70
N ASN A 433 -26.92 -7.91 17.52
CA ASN A 433 -27.86 -7.56 18.58
C ASN A 433 -27.19 -7.64 19.96
N GLY A 434 -27.85 -7.12 20.99
CA GLY A 434 -27.34 -7.16 22.37
C GLY A 434 -27.20 -8.56 22.95
N GLN A 435 -27.94 -9.55 22.42
CA GLN A 435 -27.84 -10.94 22.87
C GLN A 435 -26.54 -11.60 22.39
N THR A 436 -26.10 -11.30 21.16
CA THR A 436 -24.79 -11.74 20.65
C THR A 436 -23.68 -11.22 21.56
N LEU A 437 -23.71 -9.92 21.90
CA LEU A 437 -22.74 -9.33 22.81
C LEU A 437 -22.79 -9.98 24.20
N SER A 438 -23.99 -10.16 24.76
CA SER A 438 -24.20 -10.76 26.09
C SER A 438 -23.58 -12.16 26.24
N LYS A 439 -23.53 -12.96 25.17
CA LYS A 439 -23.04 -14.34 25.18
C LYS A 439 -21.53 -14.47 25.00
N MET A 440 -20.83 -13.40 24.60
CA MET A 440 -19.40 -13.45 24.33
C MET A 440 -18.60 -13.82 25.57
N LEU A 441 -17.64 -14.72 25.39
CA LEU A 441 -16.64 -15.10 26.37
C LEU A 441 -15.61 -14.00 26.52
N ILE A 442 -15.33 -13.63 27.77
CA ILE A 442 -14.28 -12.70 28.15
C ILE A 442 -13.51 -13.27 29.35
N PRO A 443 -12.16 -13.24 29.33
CA PRO A 443 -11.38 -13.60 30.48
C PRO A 443 -11.40 -12.47 31.52
N LEU A 444 -11.64 -12.82 32.78
CA LEU A 444 -11.74 -11.89 33.90
C LEU A 444 -10.54 -12.05 34.84
N PRO A 445 -9.55 -11.15 34.79
CA PRO A 445 -8.51 -11.02 35.79
C PRO A 445 -9.04 -10.34 37.07
N PRO A 446 -8.29 -10.41 38.19
CA PRO A 446 -8.48 -9.49 39.30
C PRO A 446 -8.37 -8.02 38.88
N ILE A 447 -9.05 -7.12 39.59
CA ILE A 447 -9.14 -5.69 39.20
C ILE A 447 -7.78 -4.97 39.21
N ILE A 448 -6.89 -5.31 40.15
CA ILE A 448 -5.56 -4.70 40.22
C ILE A 448 -4.71 -5.14 39.01
N GLU A 449 -4.83 -6.40 38.62
CA GLU A 449 -4.16 -6.90 37.41
C GLU A 449 -4.75 -6.26 36.14
N GLN A 450 -6.07 -6.07 36.04
CA GLN A 450 -6.69 -5.34 34.93
C GLN A 450 -6.09 -3.93 34.76
N GLN A 451 -5.84 -3.22 35.86
CA GLN A 451 -5.20 -1.89 35.82
C GLN A 451 -3.77 -1.98 35.29
N ARG A 452 -2.97 -2.94 35.76
CA ARG A 452 -1.60 -3.15 35.27
C ARG A 452 -1.55 -3.53 33.79
N ILE A 453 -2.46 -4.41 33.35
CA ILE A 453 -2.63 -4.77 31.94
C ILE A 453 -2.91 -3.52 31.10
N VAL A 454 -3.89 -2.70 31.51
CA VAL A 454 -4.26 -1.47 30.79
C VAL A 454 -3.08 -0.50 30.71
N SER A 455 -2.40 -0.23 31.82
CA SER A 455 -1.22 0.64 31.83
C SER A 455 -0.12 0.14 30.88
N ARG A 456 0.11 -1.19 30.86
CA ARG A 456 1.10 -1.79 29.97
C ARG A 456 0.69 -1.75 28.50
N VAL A 457 -0.59 -1.97 28.19
CA VAL A 457 -1.13 -1.82 26.83
C VAL A 457 -0.96 -0.39 26.36
N GLU A 458 -1.35 0.60 27.16
CA GLU A 458 -1.25 2.02 26.80
C GLU A 458 0.19 2.45 26.54
N GLU A 459 1.13 2.06 27.41
CA GLU A 459 2.57 2.29 27.23
C GLU A 459 3.07 1.72 25.89
N LEU A 460 2.74 0.46 25.59
CA LEU A 460 3.18 -0.19 24.35
C LEU A 460 2.54 0.40 23.09
N LEU A 461 1.28 0.84 23.18
CA LEU A 461 0.60 1.51 22.07
C LEU A 461 1.21 2.88 21.75
N GLN A 462 1.78 3.59 22.73
CA GLN A 462 2.51 4.83 22.48
C GLN A 462 3.74 4.60 21.60
N TYR A 463 4.52 3.55 21.87
CA TYR A 463 5.67 3.19 21.03
C TYR A 463 5.25 2.83 19.59
N ILE A 464 4.11 2.16 19.41
CA ILE A 464 3.58 1.86 18.07
C ILE A 464 3.24 3.14 17.32
N ASN A 465 2.66 4.14 17.98
CA ASN A 465 2.33 5.41 17.34
C ASN A 465 3.59 6.18 16.89
N ILE A 466 4.68 6.11 17.65
CA ILE A 466 5.98 6.67 17.27
C ILE A 466 6.51 5.95 16.02
N ILE A 467 6.45 4.62 15.98
CA ILE A 467 6.90 3.82 14.82
C ILE A 467 6.09 4.16 13.56
N LYS A 468 4.79 4.48 13.68
CA LYS A 468 3.96 4.89 12.53
C LYS A 468 4.35 6.25 11.92
N GLN A 469 5.14 7.06 12.63
CA GLN A 469 5.56 8.40 12.19
C GLN A 469 6.98 8.41 11.60
N LEU A 470 7.74 7.31 11.75
CA LEU A 470 9.04 7.08 11.11
C LEU A 470 8.84 6.51 9.70
#